data_AF-A0AA36D341-F1
#
_entry.id   AF-A0AA36D341-F1
#
_cell.length_a   1.000
_cell.length_b   1.000
_cell.length_c   1.000
_cell.angle_alpha   90.00
_cell.angle_beta   90.00
_cell.angle_gamma   90.00
#
_symmetry.space_group_name_H-M   'P 1'
#
loop_
_entity.id
_entity.type
_entity.pdbx_description
1 polymer ?
#
loop_
_entity_poly.entity_id
_entity_poly.type
_entity_poly.pdbx_seq_one_letter_code
_entity_poly.pdbx_strand_id
1 'polypeptide(L)'
;MTDGSYATYGRKKRSVNATSRLDGTTEDELCNSIRLKRILKTNLRKNLAKSRESVVKALADDSFMVLCAMSPVSFSLGRHDEYCALERHGIFCQVAKFTV
;
A
#
# COMPACT_ATOMS: atom_id res chain seq x y z
N MET A 1 -56.50 3.68 16.49
CA MET A 1 -55.19 3.81 17.16
C MET A 1 -54.67 2.40 17.37
N THR A 2 -53.75 1.95 16.52
CA THR A 2 -53.17 0.60 16.55
C THR A 2 -51.69 0.67 16.21
N ASP A 3 -50.93 -0.06 17.01
CA ASP A 3 -49.50 -0.31 17.03
C ASP A 3 -48.86 -0.67 15.69
N GLY A 4 -47.56 -0.35 15.56
CA GLY A 4 -46.75 -0.73 14.41
C GLY A 4 -45.26 -0.44 14.63
N SER A 5 -44.67 -1.06 15.65
CA SER A 5 -43.22 -1.18 15.86
C SER A 5 -42.57 -1.90 14.67
N TYR A 6 -41.84 -1.17 13.82
CA TYR A 6 -40.97 -1.76 12.81
C TYR A 6 -39.62 -2.13 13.46
N ALA A 7 -39.43 -3.43 13.70
CA ALA A 7 -38.15 -4.00 14.06
C ALA A 7 -37.14 -3.77 12.93
N THR A 8 -36.13 -2.92 13.16
CA THR A 8 -34.99 -2.79 12.26
C THR A 8 -34.10 -4.02 12.41
N TYR A 9 -34.02 -4.81 11.34
CA TYR A 9 -33.14 -5.97 11.25
C TYR A 9 -31.69 -5.54 11.54
N GLY A 10 -31.18 -6.02 12.66
CA GLY A 10 -29.81 -5.83 13.09
C GLY A 10 -28.84 -6.31 12.02
N ARG A 11 -28.19 -5.37 11.33
CA ARG A 11 -26.96 -5.67 10.61
C ARG A 11 -25.87 -5.85 11.66
N LYS A 12 -25.78 -7.06 12.21
CA LYS A 12 -24.65 -7.50 13.03
C LYS A 12 -23.41 -7.31 12.15
N LYS A 13 -22.70 -6.19 12.33
CA LYS A 13 -21.38 -5.99 11.73
C LYS A 13 -20.58 -7.20 12.19
N ARG A 14 -20.31 -8.14 11.28
CA ARG A 14 -19.35 -9.21 11.56
C ARG A 14 -18.10 -8.47 11.98
N SER A 15 -17.72 -8.60 13.25
CA SER A 15 -16.36 -8.32 13.68
C SER A 15 -15.52 -9.31 12.89
N VAL A 16 -15.08 -8.90 11.69
CA VAL A 16 -14.03 -9.59 10.97
C VAL A 16 -12.91 -9.63 11.99
N ASN A 17 -12.52 -10.83 12.41
CA ASN A 17 -11.29 -11.02 13.16
C ASN A 17 -10.23 -10.27 12.35
N ALA A 18 -9.82 -9.10 12.85
CA ALA A 18 -8.89 -8.22 12.18
C ALA A 18 -7.50 -8.83 12.31
N THR A 19 -7.31 -9.99 11.68
CA THR A 19 -6.02 -10.62 11.46
C THR A 19 -5.24 -9.72 10.51
N SER A 20 -4.61 -8.72 11.12
CA SER A 20 -3.22 -8.30 10.88
C SER A 20 -2.76 -8.06 9.43
N ARG A 21 -3.67 -7.80 8.50
CA ARG A 21 -3.34 -7.44 7.12
C ARG A 21 -3.68 -5.98 6.85
N LEU A 22 -2.73 -5.27 6.23
CA LEU A 22 -2.96 -3.97 5.63
C LEU A 22 -3.27 -4.23 4.16
N ASP A 23 -4.52 -3.97 3.78
CA ASP A 23 -4.93 -3.95 2.37
C ASP A 23 -4.74 -2.52 1.85
N GLY A 24 -4.04 -2.39 0.73
CA GLY A 24 -3.75 -1.09 0.12
C GLY A 24 -3.85 -1.16 -1.39
N THR A 25 -4.30 -0.07 -2.00
CA THR A 25 -4.19 0.15 -3.44
C THR A 25 -3.08 1.16 -3.71
N THR A 26 -2.47 1.11 -4.90
CA THR A 26 -1.44 2.10 -5.28
C THR A 26 -1.98 3.51 -5.49
N GLU A 27 -3.31 3.69 -5.54
CA GLU A 27 -3.97 5.01 -5.61
C GLU A 27 -3.93 5.74 -4.27
N ASP A 28 -3.82 4.99 -3.17
CA ASP A 28 -3.62 5.53 -1.85
C ASP A 28 -2.10 5.79 -1.66
N GLU A 29 -1.67 7.04 -1.41
CA GLU A 29 -0.30 7.30 -0.93
C GLU A 29 -0.12 6.65 0.45
N LEU A 30 0.21 5.37 0.47
CA LEU A 30 0.29 4.58 1.69
C LEU A 30 1.75 4.33 2.02
N CYS A 31 2.23 5.00 3.05
CA CYS A 31 3.59 4.81 3.55
C CYS A 31 3.57 4.76 5.07
N ASN A 32 4.11 3.69 5.63
CA ASN A 32 4.37 3.57 7.06
C ASN A 32 5.82 3.92 7.42
N SER A 33 6.69 4.11 6.41
CA SER A 33 8.08 4.53 6.58
C SER A 33 8.38 5.88 5.93
N ILE A 34 8.81 6.84 6.76
CA ILE A 34 9.26 8.16 6.31
C ILE A 34 10.50 8.04 5.41
N ARG A 35 11.38 7.08 5.71
CA ARG A 35 12.58 6.80 4.91
C ARG A 35 12.18 6.35 3.51
N LEU A 36 11.31 5.35 3.38
CA LEU A 36 10.86 4.86 2.08
C LEU A 36 10.10 5.93 1.30
N LYS A 37 9.27 6.74 1.96
CA LYS A 37 8.58 7.87 1.33
C LYS A 37 9.55 8.87 0.72
N ARG A 38 10.62 9.21 1.42
CA ARG A 38 11.68 10.11 0.91
C ARG A 38 12.40 9.47 -0.28
N ILE A 39 12.75 8.19 -0.20
CA ILE A 39 13.43 7.47 -1.28
C ILE A 39 12.56 7.48 -2.54
N LEU A 40 11.28 7.09 -2.45
CA LEU A 40 10.38 7.08 -3.60
C LEU A 40 10.21 8.48 -4.20
N LYS A 41 9.91 9.50 -3.39
CA LYS A 41 9.73 10.88 -3.89
C LYS A 41 10.94 11.42 -4.66
N THR A 42 12.14 11.11 -4.20
CA THR A 42 13.39 11.58 -4.82
C THR A 42 13.76 10.79 -6.07
N ASN A 43 13.43 9.49 -6.13
CA ASN A 43 13.96 8.58 -7.14
C ASN A 43 12.96 8.17 -8.23
N LEU A 44 11.66 8.47 -8.07
CA LEU A 44 10.68 8.31 -9.15
C LEU A 44 10.98 9.28 -10.30
N ARG A 45 11.22 8.70 -11.48
CA ARG A 45 11.47 9.40 -12.75
C ARG A 45 10.26 9.26 -13.67
N LYS A 46 10.29 9.93 -14.83
CA LYS A 46 9.24 9.82 -15.87
C LYS A 46 9.31 8.51 -16.67
N ASN A 47 10.29 7.65 -16.43
CA ASN A 47 10.49 6.39 -17.15
C ASN A 47 10.52 5.23 -16.16
N LEU A 48 9.75 4.18 -16.44
CA LEU A 48 9.54 3.05 -15.52
C LEU A 48 10.82 2.30 -15.18
N ALA A 49 11.64 1.97 -16.18
CA ALA A 49 12.90 1.28 -15.97
C ALA A 49 13.86 2.11 -15.11
N LYS A 50 13.98 3.42 -15.41
CA LYS A 50 14.81 4.35 -14.64
C LYS A 50 14.30 4.57 -13.22
N SER A 51 12.98 4.59 -13.01
CA SER A 51 12.39 4.69 -11.67
C SER A 51 12.75 3.46 -10.83
N ARG A 52 12.55 2.25 -11.37
CA ARG A 52 12.88 1.01 -10.68
C ARG A 52 14.37 0.94 -10.33
N GLU A 53 15.24 1.19 -11.30
CA GLU A 53 16.69 1.17 -11.11
C GLU A 53 17.15 2.19 -10.06
N SER A 54 16.66 3.44 -10.13
CA SER A 54 17.01 4.50 -9.19
C SER A 54 16.53 4.19 -7.77
N VAL A 55 15.34 3.58 -7.62
CA VAL A 55 14.80 3.20 -6.31
C VAL A 55 15.59 2.03 -5.71
N VAL A 56 15.86 0.98 -6.48
CA VAL A 56 16.67 -0.16 -6.05
C VAL A 56 18.06 0.31 -5.60
N LYS A 57 18.72 1.16 -6.40
CA LYS A 57 20.03 1.71 -6.07
C LYS A 57 20.01 2.58 -4.80
N ALA A 58 18.94 3.32 -4.55
CA ALA A 58 18.80 4.18 -3.39
C ALA A 58 18.47 3.42 -2.09
N LEU A 59 17.86 2.23 -2.19
CA LEU A 59 17.64 1.37 -1.03
C LEU A 59 18.94 0.73 -0.56
N ALA A 60 19.78 0.30 -1.51
CA ALA A 60 21.06 -0.38 -1.27
C ALA A 60 20.94 -1.58 -0.30
N ASP A 61 19.79 -2.25 -0.32
CA ASP A 61 19.43 -3.35 0.57
C ASP A 61 18.52 -4.32 -0.19
N ASP A 62 18.99 -5.57 -0.33
CA ASP A 62 18.31 -6.63 -1.10
C ASP A 62 17.12 -7.25 -0.34
N SER A 63 16.90 -6.87 0.92
CA SER A 63 15.73 -7.29 1.70
C SER A 63 14.42 -6.58 1.31
N PHE A 64 14.50 -5.60 0.41
CA PHE A 64 13.34 -4.87 -0.09
C PHE A 64 12.89 -5.37 -1.46
N MET A 65 11.60 -5.65 -1.58
CA MET A 65 10.93 -5.80 -2.87
C MET A 65 10.59 -4.42 -3.43
N VAL A 66 10.95 -4.17 -4.69
CA VAL A 66 10.58 -2.98 -5.45
C VAL A 66 9.76 -3.37 -6.67
N LEU A 67 8.52 -2.87 -6.74
CA LEU A 67 7.66 -3.04 -7.90
C LEU A 67 7.30 -1.66 -8.45
N CYS A 68 7.45 -1.47 -9.76
CA CYS A 68 6.98 -0.28 -10.46
C CYS A 68 6.15 -0.69 -11.67
N ALA A 69 5.02 -0.03 -11.87
CA ALA A 69 4.06 -0.31 -12.93
C ALA A 69 3.47 0.98 -13.50
N MET A 70 2.98 0.93 -14.74
CA MET A 70 2.19 2.02 -15.35
C MET A 70 0.70 1.92 -15.00
N SER A 71 0.28 0.78 -14.43
CA SER A 71 -1.06 0.53 -13.95
C SER A 71 -1.05 0.29 -12.44
N PRO A 72 -2.17 0.56 -11.75
CA PRO A 72 -2.31 0.20 -10.35
C PRO A 72 -2.06 -1.28 -10.10
N VAL A 73 -1.46 -1.60 -8.95
CA VAL A 73 -1.23 -2.98 -8.50
C VAL A 73 -1.73 -3.10 -7.06
N SER A 74 -2.41 -4.21 -6.76
CA SER A 74 -2.88 -4.50 -5.40
C SER A 74 -2.00 -5.56 -4.75
N PHE A 75 -1.79 -5.44 -3.44
CA PHE A 75 -1.07 -6.43 -2.65
C PHE A 75 -1.53 -6.36 -1.19
N SER A 76 -1.19 -7.40 -0.42
CA SER A 76 -1.44 -7.46 1.03
C SER A 76 -0.12 -7.65 1.76
N LEU A 77 0.11 -6.85 2.80
CA LEU A 77 1.27 -6.97 3.69
C LEU A 77 0.85 -7.26 5.12
N GLY A 78 1.78 -7.82 5.90
CA GLY A 78 1.65 -7.88 7.34
C GLY A 78 1.67 -6.47 7.95
N ARG A 79 0.96 -6.27 9.07
CA ARG A 79 0.91 -4.97 9.75
C ARG A 79 2.26 -4.39 10.15
N HIS A 80 3.27 -5.24 10.33
CA HIS A 80 4.60 -4.86 10.80
C HIS A 80 5.62 -4.73 9.67
N ASP A 81 5.23 -5.02 8.43
CA ASP A 81 6.13 -4.89 7.28
C ASP A 81 6.40 -3.42 6.98
N GLU A 82 7.66 -3.08 6.70
CA GLU A 82 8.03 -1.72 6.29
C GLU A 82 7.63 -1.53 4.83
N TYR A 83 6.87 -0.47 4.54
CA TYR A 83 6.29 -0.28 3.21
C TYR A 83 6.03 1.19 2.85
N CYS A 84 6.11 1.46 1.54
CA CYS A 84 5.59 2.68 0.95
C CYS A 84 5.19 2.48 -0.51
N ALA A 85 4.03 3.01 -0.90
CA ALA A 85 3.57 3.14 -2.27
C ALA A 85 3.38 4.61 -2.62
N LEU A 86 3.81 4.99 -3.83
CA LEU A 86 3.65 6.35 -4.34
C LEU A 86 3.48 6.33 -5.86
N GLU A 87 2.58 7.16 -6.35
CA GLU A 87 2.44 7.47 -7.76
C GLU A 87 3.16 8.78 -8.08
N ARG A 88 3.94 8.79 -9.17
CA ARG A 88 4.43 10.03 -9.78
C ARG A 88 4.59 9.86 -11.28
N HIS A 89 4.19 10.86 -12.05
CA HIS A 89 4.33 10.86 -13.51
C HIS A 89 3.63 9.69 -14.22
N GLY A 90 2.50 9.20 -13.67
CA GLY A 90 1.79 8.02 -14.18
C GLY A 90 2.55 6.70 -13.96
N ILE A 91 3.50 6.69 -13.04
CA ILE A 91 4.24 5.50 -12.63
C ILE A 91 3.96 5.27 -11.15
N PHE A 92 3.38 4.12 -10.87
CA PHE A 92 3.16 3.62 -9.52
C PHE A 92 4.40 2.84 -9.11
N CYS A 93 5.04 3.23 -8.02
CA CYS A 93 6.12 2.45 -7.43
C CYS A 93 5.80 2.13 -5.98
N GLN A 94 6.07 0.89 -5.60
CA GLN A 94 5.88 0.37 -4.26
C GLN A 94 7.15 -0.33 -3.80
N VAL A 95 7.46 -0.15 -2.52
CA VAL A 95 8.57 -0.77 -1.83
C VAL A 95 8.03 -1.43 -0.57
N ALA A 96 8.41 -2.68 -0.33
CA ALA A 96 8.06 -3.41 0.87
C ALA A 96 9.23 -4.27 1.35
N LYS A 97 9.40 -4.38 2.66
CA LYS A 97 10.29 -5.34 3.31
C LYS A 97 9.45 -6.36 4.04
N PHE A 98 9.58 -7.62 3.64
CA PHE A 98 8.89 -8.72 4.28
C PHE A 98 9.64 -9.12 5.54
N THR A 99 8.95 -9.11 6.67
CA THR A 99 9.43 -9.76 7.89
C THR A 99 8.98 -11.22 7.87
N VAL A 100 9.94 -12.14 7.71
CA VAL A 100 9.73 -13.59 7.80
C VAL A 100 9.81 -14.03 9.25
#